data_AF-A0A8E0VKQ2-F1
#
_entry.id   AF-A0A8E0VKQ2-F1
#
_cell.length_a   1.000
_cell.length_b   1.000
_cell.length_c   1.000
_cell.angle_alpha   90.00
_cell.angle_beta   90.00
_cell.angle_gamma   90.00
#
_symmetry.space_group_name_H-M   'P 1'
#
loop_
_entity.id
_entity.type
_entity.pdbx_description
1 polymer ?
#
loop_
_entity_poly.entity_id
_entity_poly.type
_entity_poly.pdbx_seq_one_letter_code
_entity_poly.pdbx_strand_id
1 'polypeptide(L)'
;MLSESHARLPPDLEASIEKYFSGEYCPELDALLDEVKESTEIWDLIWTLLKKADVPKMQFFGAVLLRSAVASFGSDKIIEEFLVFRNNIFGAIPAVSRGSFLCSPIIKKLFEALAQLIFRTRSVWPGALSESLLLMTNGCGSINLCSDQLEEICSRLVVNEECSYDVLTFITILAEEFKTADLSLRERQLMNEFILSNQNFVLRILQCRYPNNLRDFLQCWPTDEREQWFKFRGELADALLMAYSNPISKPWFIDHSDLGCLVEAYAGFYDGAWQDLESFLYIFTAISEQLIQEFHHASTVAHDLITSLVRHLFHVVQIIVQQMNDSSSAEDSCLFRSLLTAKVLQMLDAYSPVLNFLKSDPTGLDLAAATQLVSTCLIDSTRSPAFAEIRVMLSMTVLKTLKTFTQNLFPTEVEATEILNILNYLQKANKPFPTEVELLASYVAGALVSLVPENRVSAEIVQRLTQSFECSLTLDGNQHADGQSDKSKHLCDYTCKLLLFIFKPTN
;
A
#
# COMPACT_ATOMS: atom_id res chain seq x y z
N MET A 1 43.39 -19.87 12.35
CA MET A 1 43.65 -18.77 13.31
C MET A 1 42.45 -18.50 14.23
N LEU A 2 41.58 -19.48 14.50
CA LEU A 2 40.37 -19.33 15.34
C LEU A 2 40.58 -19.75 16.82
N SER A 3 41.82 -20.07 17.23
CA SER A 3 42.08 -20.68 18.55
C SER A 3 42.56 -19.71 19.64
N GLU A 4 43.05 -18.51 19.29
CA GLU A 4 43.55 -17.54 20.28
C GLU A 4 42.49 -16.52 20.71
N SER A 5 41.44 -16.29 19.91
CA SER A 5 40.34 -15.38 20.24
C SER A 5 39.36 -15.93 21.29
N HIS A 6 39.25 -17.26 21.43
CA HIS A 6 38.47 -17.88 22.52
C HIS A 6 39.07 -17.68 23.91
N ALA A 7 40.34 -17.26 24.02
CA ALA A 7 41.02 -17.08 25.31
C ALA A 7 40.75 -15.71 25.98
N ARG A 8 40.07 -14.77 25.31
CA ARG A 8 39.84 -13.40 25.83
C ARG A 8 38.39 -13.08 26.15
N LEU A 9 37.45 -13.97 25.84
CA LEU A 9 36.05 -13.78 26.22
C LEU A 9 35.92 -13.93 27.74
N PRO A 10 35.11 -13.10 28.42
CA PRO A 10 34.86 -13.24 29.85
C PRO A 10 34.47 -14.69 30.14
N PRO A 11 34.99 -15.30 31.24
CA PRO A 11 34.75 -16.70 31.55
C PRO A 11 33.25 -17.03 31.71
N ASP A 12 32.41 -16.01 31.87
CA ASP A 12 30.95 -16.13 31.86
C ASP A 12 30.28 -14.98 31.05
N LEU A 13 30.65 -14.87 29.77
CA LEU A 13 30.09 -13.87 28.83
C LEU A 13 28.55 -13.86 28.81
N GLU A 14 27.92 -15.02 29.02
CA GLU A 14 26.47 -15.14 29.12
C GLU A 14 25.91 -14.37 30.31
N ALA A 15 26.48 -14.58 31.50
CA ALA A 15 26.08 -13.88 32.70
C ALA A 15 26.34 -12.36 32.59
N SER A 16 27.43 -11.94 31.93
CA SER A 16 27.71 -10.53 31.68
C SER A 16 26.67 -9.88 30.76
N ILE A 17 26.26 -10.56 29.68
CA ILE A 17 25.21 -10.10 28.77
C ILE A 17 23.84 -10.10 29.48
N GLU A 18 23.58 -11.06 30.35
CA GLU A 18 22.34 -11.11 31.13
C GLU A 18 22.23 -9.92 32.09
N LYS A 19 23.33 -9.57 32.78
CA LYS A 19 23.43 -8.36 33.61
C LYS A 19 23.23 -7.09 32.81
N TYR A 20 23.81 -7.02 31.61
CA TYR A 20 23.63 -5.87 30.71
C TYR A 20 22.15 -5.63 30.38
N PHE A 21 21.39 -6.68 30.08
CA PHE A 21 19.95 -6.56 29.78
C PHE A 21 19.07 -6.37 31.02
N SER A 22 19.51 -6.77 32.22
CA SER A 22 18.79 -6.47 33.47
C SER A 22 19.02 -5.05 33.98
N GLY A 23 19.88 -4.27 33.32
CA GLY A 23 20.26 -2.91 33.72
C GLY A 23 21.25 -2.89 34.88
N GLU A 24 21.87 -4.03 35.20
CA GLU A 24 22.94 -4.11 36.18
C GLU A 24 24.26 -3.63 35.56
N TYR A 25 25.00 -2.84 36.33
CA TYR A 25 26.30 -2.32 35.87
C TYR A 25 27.31 -3.46 35.69
N CYS A 26 27.81 -3.63 34.47
CA CYS A 26 28.78 -4.66 34.10
C CYS A 26 30.07 -4.03 33.53
N PRO A 27 31.00 -3.58 34.40
CA PRO A 27 32.22 -2.88 33.97
C PRO A 27 33.15 -3.74 33.10
N GLU A 28 33.09 -5.06 33.27
CA GLU A 28 33.88 -6.03 32.51
C GLU A 28 33.45 -6.07 31.03
N LEU A 29 32.14 -6.03 30.78
CA LEU A 29 31.60 -6.00 29.43
C LEU A 29 31.84 -4.64 28.78
N ASP A 30 31.66 -3.54 29.51
CA ASP A 30 31.93 -2.19 29.00
C ASP A 30 33.41 -2.02 28.63
N ALA A 31 34.34 -2.48 29.49
CA ALA A 31 35.77 -2.44 29.20
C ALA A 31 36.15 -3.26 27.95
N LEU A 32 35.54 -4.43 27.78
CA LEU A 32 35.74 -5.26 26.58
C LEU A 32 35.17 -4.58 25.33
N LEU A 33 34.00 -3.96 25.42
CA LEU A 33 33.41 -3.23 24.30
C LEU A 33 34.24 -2.00 23.90
N ASP A 34 34.81 -1.29 24.87
CA ASP A 34 35.69 -0.15 24.62
C ASP A 34 37.03 -0.58 24.02
N GLU A 35 37.61 -1.69 24.47
CA GLU A 35 38.84 -2.26 23.91
C GLU A 35 38.65 -2.76 22.47
N VAL A 36 37.49 -3.37 22.21
CA VAL A 36 37.22 -4.05 20.94
C VAL A 36 36.59 -3.11 19.89
N LYS A 37 36.01 -1.97 20.30
CA LYS A 37 35.35 -1.00 19.41
C LYS A 37 36.20 -0.48 18.26
N GLU A 38 37.51 -0.35 18.46
CA GLU A 38 38.45 0.14 17.44
C GLU A 38 39.26 -0.99 16.78
N SER A 39 39.09 -2.24 17.23
CA SER A 39 39.88 -3.37 16.76
C SER A 39 39.13 -4.20 15.73
N THR A 40 39.87 -4.90 14.86
CA THR A 40 39.26 -5.83 13.90
C THR A 40 38.70 -7.10 14.57
N GLU A 41 39.01 -7.33 15.85
CA GLU A 41 38.55 -8.49 16.63
C GLU A 41 37.05 -8.41 16.93
N ILE A 42 36.42 -7.22 16.81
CA ILE A 42 34.98 -7.04 17.03
C ILE A 42 34.12 -7.90 16.11
N TRP A 43 34.57 -8.11 14.88
CA TRP A 43 33.82 -8.86 13.89
C TRP A 43 33.76 -10.34 14.23
N ASP A 44 34.88 -10.92 14.67
CA ASP A 44 34.93 -12.32 15.11
C ASP A 44 34.04 -12.57 16.33
N LEU A 45 34.01 -11.62 17.26
CA LEU A 45 33.10 -11.64 18.41
C LEU A 45 31.63 -11.62 17.95
N ILE A 46 31.26 -10.66 17.10
CA ILE A 46 29.90 -10.51 16.57
C ILE A 46 29.43 -11.79 15.87
N TRP A 47 30.26 -12.34 14.97
CA TRP A 47 29.89 -13.56 14.23
C TRP A 47 29.81 -14.78 15.14
N THR A 48 30.62 -14.83 16.19
CA THR A 48 30.55 -15.90 17.20
C THR A 48 29.24 -15.82 17.98
N LEU A 49 28.84 -14.63 18.41
CA LEU A 49 27.57 -14.39 19.12
C LEU A 49 26.36 -14.72 18.25
N LEU A 50 26.36 -14.32 16.98
CA LEU A 50 25.27 -14.60 16.05
C LEU A 50 25.10 -16.09 15.74
N LYS A 51 26.19 -16.88 15.78
CA LYS A 51 26.14 -18.34 15.57
C LYS A 51 25.56 -19.12 16.76
N LYS A 52 25.40 -18.51 17.93
CA LYS A 52 24.85 -19.12 19.15
C LYS A 52 23.32 -19.21 19.13
N ALA A 53 22.77 -19.96 18.16
CA ALA A 53 21.32 -20.10 17.95
C ALA A 53 20.56 -20.71 19.14
N ASP A 54 21.26 -21.40 20.02
CA ASP A 54 20.79 -21.96 21.28
C ASP A 54 20.54 -20.90 22.36
N VAL A 55 21.13 -19.70 22.26
CA VAL A 55 21.03 -18.63 23.26
C VAL A 55 20.55 -17.32 22.62
N PRO A 56 19.22 -17.09 22.51
CA PRO A 56 18.67 -15.94 21.79
C PRO A 56 19.13 -14.56 22.32
N LYS A 57 19.41 -14.43 23.62
CA LYS A 57 19.96 -13.20 24.21
C LYS A 57 21.35 -12.86 23.66
N MET A 58 22.21 -13.87 23.46
CA MET A 58 23.53 -13.67 22.86
C MET A 58 23.42 -13.28 21.39
N GLN A 59 22.54 -13.93 20.62
CA GLN A 59 22.30 -13.54 19.23
C GLN A 59 21.80 -12.11 19.12
N PHE A 60 20.87 -11.71 20.00
CA PHE A 60 20.35 -10.36 20.04
C PHE A 60 21.46 -9.33 20.35
N PHE A 61 22.29 -9.61 21.37
CA PHE A 61 23.44 -8.76 21.68
C PHE A 61 24.41 -8.67 20.49
N GLY A 62 24.72 -9.79 19.83
CA GLY A 62 25.53 -9.82 18.61
C GLY A 62 24.95 -8.97 17.48
N ALA A 63 23.63 -9.01 17.27
CA ALA A 63 22.95 -8.20 16.26
C ALA A 63 22.99 -6.69 16.58
N VAL A 64 22.83 -6.32 17.86
CA VAL A 64 22.96 -4.92 18.32
C VAL A 64 24.39 -4.41 18.09
N LEU A 65 25.39 -5.21 18.46
CA LEU A 65 26.80 -4.88 18.23
C LEU A 65 27.12 -4.75 16.75
N LEU A 66 26.59 -5.64 15.91
CA LEU A 66 26.77 -5.59 14.46
C LEU A 66 26.28 -4.26 13.89
N ARG A 67 25.04 -3.87 14.21
CA ARG A 67 24.45 -2.61 13.75
C ARG A 67 25.31 -1.40 14.16
N SER A 68 25.74 -1.38 15.42
CA SER A 68 26.58 -0.31 15.97
C SER A 68 27.96 -0.25 15.29
N ALA A 69 28.59 -1.40 15.09
CA ALA A 69 29.91 -1.51 14.47
C ALA A 69 29.86 -1.09 12.99
N VAL A 70 28.87 -1.55 12.21
CA VAL A 70 28.71 -1.15 10.80
C VAL A 70 28.45 0.36 10.68
N ALA A 71 27.71 0.96 11.61
CA ALA A 71 27.44 2.39 11.61
C ALA A 71 28.68 3.24 11.96
N SER A 72 29.57 2.75 12.83
CA SER A 72 30.70 3.51 13.39
C SER A 72 32.04 3.29 12.70
N PHE A 73 32.30 2.10 12.12
CA PHE A 73 33.58 1.79 11.49
C PHE A 73 33.82 2.57 10.19
N GLY A 74 35.08 2.89 9.88
CA GLY A 74 35.47 3.58 8.64
C GLY A 74 34.94 2.90 7.38
N SER A 75 34.46 3.70 6.41
CA SER A 75 33.84 3.21 5.17
C SER A 75 34.75 2.29 4.37
N ASP A 76 36.06 2.53 4.37
CA ASP A 76 37.01 1.87 3.47
C ASP A 76 37.09 0.36 3.72
N LYS A 77 37.18 -0.06 4.99
CA LYS A 77 37.21 -1.48 5.34
C LYS A 77 35.88 -2.18 5.01
N ILE A 78 34.76 -1.51 5.28
CA ILE A 78 33.42 -2.05 4.98
C ILE A 78 33.24 -2.25 3.48
N ILE A 79 33.78 -1.33 2.67
CA ILE A 79 33.76 -1.41 1.21
C ILE A 79 34.65 -2.57 0.71
N GLU A 80 35.84 -2.77 1.27
CA GLU A 80 36.73 -3.86 0.86
C GLU A 80 36.17 -5.26 1.19
N GLU A 81 35.58 -5.42 2.37
CA GLU A 81 35.08 -6.71 2.87
C GLU A 81 33.56 -6.89 2.69
N PHE A 82 32.89 -6.03 1.90
CA PHE A 82 31.42 -5.96 1.86
C PHE A 82 30.73 -7.29 1.55
N LEU A 83 31.30 -8.12 0.67
CA LEU A 83 30.75 -9.43 0.32
C LEU A 83 30.72 -10.38 1.53
N VAL A 84 31.74 -10.31 2.40
CA VAL A 84 31.84 -11.11 3.61
C VAL A 84 30.73 -10.69 4.59
N PHE A 85 30.61 -9.38 4.82
CA PHE A 85 29.53 -8.82 5.66
C PHE A 85 28.15 -9.22 5.16
N ARG A 86 27.88 -9.00 3.86
CA ARG A 86 26.63 -9.34 3.20
C ARG A 86 26.28 -10.82 3.41
N ASN A 87 27.19 -11.72 3.05
CA ASN A 87 26.94 -13.16 3.12
C ASN A 87 26.76 -13.64 4.57
N ASN A 88 27.50 -13.06 5.53
CA ASN A 88 27.35 -13.40 6.95
C ASN A 88 25.99 -12.95 7.50
N ILE A 89 25.52 -11.75 7.14
CA ILE A 89 24.19 -11.25 7.54
C ILE A 89 23.10 -12.15 6.97
N PHE A 90 23.13 -12.45 5.66
CA PHE A 90 22.15 -13.35 5.04
C PHE A 90 22.26 -14.79 5.53
N GLY A 91 23.43 -15.23 5.99
CA GLY A 91 23.58 -16.52 6.67
C GLY A 91 23.01 -16.52 8.09
N ALA A 92 23.00 -15.38 8.78
CA ALA A 92 22.48 -15.26 10.13
C ALA A 92 20.95 -15.20 10.19
N ILE A 93 20.30 -14.52 9.23
CA ILE A 93 18.83 -14.33 9.24
C ILE A 93 18.06 -15.67 9.29
N PRO A 94 18.32 -16.67 8.42
CA PRO A 94 17.64 -17.97 8.48
C PRO A 94 18.01 -18.80 9.71
N ALA A 95 19.15 -18.51 10.35
CA ALA A 95 19.63 -19.23 11.53
C ALA A 95 18.96 -18.77 12.84
N VAL A 96 18.18 -17.68 12.81
CA VAL A 96 17.42 -17.21 13.98
C VAL A 96 16.24 -18.15 14.24
N SER A 97 16.16 -18.69 15.46
CA SER A 97 15.07 -19.59 15.84
C SER A 97 13.72 -18.85 15.87
N ARG A 98 12.83 -19.19 14.94
CA ARG A 98 11.51 -18.54 14.78
C ARG A 98 10.57 -18.73 15.99
N GLY A 99 10.79 -19.77 16.80
CA GLY A 99 10.03 -20.01 18.04
C GLY A 99 10.48 -19.18 19.25
N SER A 100 11.52 -18.37 19.12
CA SER A 100 12.04 -17.53 20.21
C SER A 100 11.27 -16.20 20.33
N PHE A 101 11.02 -15.75 21.56
CA PHE A 101 10.46 -14.41 21.82
C PHE A 101 11.37 -13.27 21.33
N LEU A 102 12.68 -13.53 21.13
CA LEU A 102 13.63 -12.58 20.58
C LEU A 102 13.79 -12.66 19.06
N CYS A 103 13.09 -13.58 18.38
CA CYS A 103 13.18 -13.74 16.92
C CYS A 103 12.99 -12.41 16.16
N SER A 104 11.83 -11.76 16.36
CA SER A 104 11.52 -10.49 15.69
C SER A 104 12.53 -9.38 16.06
N PRO A 105 12.88 -9.13 17.34
CA PRO A 105 13.93 -8.18 17.70
C PRO A 105 15.30 -8.44 17.05
N ILE A 106 15.76 -9.70 16.99
CA ILE A 106 17.04 -10.06 16.37
C ILE A 106 17.01 -9.75 14.87
N ILE A 107 15.96 -10.19 14.17
CA ILE A 107 15.81 -9.98 12.73
C ILE A 107 15.76 -8.48 12.41
N LYS A 108 15.00 -7.70 13.18
CA LYS A 108 14.98 -6.23 13.04
C LYS A 108 16.38 -5.62 13.16
N LYS A 109 17.17 -6.03 14.15
CA LYS A 109 18.57 -5.56 14.29
C LYS A 109 19.49 -5.99 13.16
N LEU A 110 19.30 -7.19 12.61
CA LEU A 110 20.04 -7.63 11.42
C LEU A 110 19.66 -6.81 10.18
N PHE A 111 18.39 -6.46 10.02
CA PHE A 111 17.93 -5.58 8.95
C PHE A 111 18.41 -4.13 9.12
N GLU A 112 18.46 -3.60 10.34
CA GLU A 112 19.08 -2.29 10.60
C GLU A 112 20.57 -2.32 10.20
N ALA A 113 21.30 -3.38 10.56
CA ALA A 113 22.69 -3.53 10.15
C ALA A 113 22.85 -3.66 8.62
N LEU A 114 21.94 -4.37 7.94
CA LEU A 114 21.92 -4.50 6.49
C LEU A 114 21.65 -3.14 5.81
N ALA A 115 20.71 -2.36 6.31
CA ALA A 115 20.43 -1.01 5.82
C ALA A 115 21.67 -0.12 5.92
N GLN A 116 22.37 -0.13 7.06
CA GLN A 116 23.62 0.60 7.24
C GLN A 116 24.73 0.11 6.29
N LEU A 117 24.83 -1.20 6.05
CA LEU A 117 25.77 -1.76 5.08
C LEU A 117 25.49 -1.25 3.67
N ILE A 118 24.22 -1.25 3.24
CA ILE A 118 23.78 -0.73 1.94
C ILE A 118 24.17 0.74 1.81
N PHE A 119 23.93 1.54 2.86
CA PHE A 119 24.25 2.97 2.82
C PHE A 119 25.73 3.26 2.61
N ARG A 120 26.60 2.45 3.20
CA ARG A 120 28.05 2.61 3.13
C ARG A 120 28.69 1.98 1.89
N THR A 121 28.02 1.04 1.24
CA THR A 121 28.57 0.25 0.11
C THR A 121 27.96 0.61 -1.24
N ARG A 122 27.13 1.66 -1.30
CA ARG A 122 26.46 2.16 -2.52
C ARG A 122 27.34 2.31 -3.77
N SER A 123 28.64 2.60 -3.62
CA SER A 123 29.57 2.75 -4.75
C SER A 123 30.01 1.40 -5.36
N VAL A 124 29.98 0.32 -4.58
CA VAL A 124 30.45 -1.00 -4.97
C VAL A 124 29.32 -2.04 -5.04
N TRP A 125 28.15 -1.72 -4.49
CA TRP A 125 26.98 -2.60 -4.47
C TRP A 125 25.74 -1.91 -5.06
N PRO A 126 25.72 -1.61 -6.38
CA PRO A 126 24.63 -0.89 -7.05
C PRO A 126 23.29 -1.63 -7.01
N GLY A 127 23.32 -2.97 -7.00
CA GLY A 127 22.13 -3.83 -6.97
C GLY A 127 21.65 -4.20 -5.56
N ALA A 128 22.11 -3.52 -4.51
CA ALA A 128 21.96 -4.02 -3.14
C ALA A 128 20.53 -4.30 -2.71
N LEU A 129 19.59 -3.42 -3.06
CA LEU A 129 18.17 -3.61 -2.75
C LEU A 129 17.62 -4.85 -3.46
N SER A 130 17.96 -5.00 -4.74
CA SER A 130 17.47 -6.10 -5.55
C SER A 130 18.00 -7.46 -5.12
N GLU A 131 19.31 -7.54 -4.87
CA GLU A 131 19.94 -8.76 -4.38
C GLU A 131 19.48 -9.09 -2.97
N SER A 132 19.28 -8.09 -2.11
CA SER A 132 18.82 -8.33 -0.73
C SER A 132 17.43 -8.95 -0.69
N LEU A 133 16.49 -8.40 -1.47
CA LEU A 133 15.13 -8.92 -1.57
C LEU A 133 15.11 -10.31 -2.22
N LEU A 134 15.97 -10.55 -3.21
CA LEU A 134 16.08 -11.88 -3.82
C LEU A 134 16.67 -12.91 -2.85
N LEU A 135 17.68 -12.56 -2.05
CA LEU A 135 18.24 -13.47 -1.05
C LEU A 135 17.25 -13.81 0.07
N MET A 136 16.38 -12.87 0.44
CA MET A 136 15.30 -13.11 1.41
C MET A 136 14.19 -14.02 0.85
N THR A 137 13.93 -13.95 -0.45
CA THR A 137 12.81 -14.67 -1.10
C THR A 137 13.21 -16.04 -1.66
N ASN A 138 14.44 -16.19 -2.14
CA ASN A 138 14.92 -17.41 -2.80
C ASN A 138 15.80 -18.31 -1.92
N GLY A 139 16.21 -17.83 -0.75
CA GLY A 139 17.33 -18.44 -0.03
C GLY A 139 18.64 -18.26 -0.79
N CYS A 140 19.77 -18.54 -0.14
CA CYS A 140 21.13 -18.25 -0.61
C CYS A 140 21.54 -19.09 -1.86
N GLY A 141 20.98 -18.78 -3.03
CA GLY A 141 21.33 -19.34 -4.33
C GLY A 141 21.82 -18.25 -5.28
N SER A 142 22.80 -18.56 -6.14
CA SER A 142 23.47 -17.63 -7.06
C SER A 142 22.48 -16.86 -7.95
N ILE A 143 22.65 -15.54 -8.00
CA ILE A 143 21.71 -14.58 -8.60
C ILE A 143 22.29 -14.05 -9.91
N ASN A 144 21.63 -14.35 -11.03
CA ASN A 144 21.71 -13.54 -12.24
C ASN A 144 20.37 -12.82 -12.39
N LEU A 145 20.39 -11.49 -12.29
CA LEU A 145 19.21 -10.63 -12.40
C LEU A 145 18.65 -10.71 -13.83
N CYS A 146 17.54 -11.44 -14.03
CA CYS A 146 16.71 -11.38 -15.23
C CYS A 146 15.28 -10.97 -14.84
N SER A 147 14.55 -10.35 -15.77
CA SER A 147 13.16 -9.90 -15.59
C SER A 147 12.22 -11.01 -15.09
N ASP A 148 12.51 -12.27 -15.44
CA ASP A 148 11.69 -13.43 -15.09
C ASP A 148 11.72 -13.77 -13.59
N GLN A 149 12.73 -13.31 -12.83
CA GLN A 149 12.84 -13.61 -11.40
C GLN A 149 11.93 -12.73 -10.52
N LEU A 150 11.46 -11.59 -11.03
CA LEU A 150 10.52 -10.73 -10.29
C LEU A 150 9.14 -11.39 -10.12
N GLU A 151 8.66 -12.09 -11.15
CA GLU A 151 7.41 -12.84 -11.04
C GLU A 151 7.51 -14.01 -10.06
N GLU A 152 8.68 -14.67 -10.02
CA GLU A 152 8.97 -15.72 -9.04
C GLU A 152 8.99 -15.16 -7.61
N ILE A 153 9.64 -14.01 -7.38
CA ILE A 153 9.63 -13.30 -6.10
C ILE A 153 8.20 -12.97 -5.66
N CYS A 154 7.44 -12.28 -6.53
CA CYS A 154 6.09 -11.87 -6.20
C CYS A 154 5.21 -13.08 -5.87
N SER A 155 5.28 -14.14 -6.67
CA SER A 155 4.53 -15.38 -6.42
C SER A 155 4.90 -16.03 -5.09
N ARG A 156 6.19 -16.01 -4.70
CA ARG A 156 6.67 -16.55 -3.43
C ARG A 156 6.27 -15.73 -2.23
N LEU A 157 6.32 -14.41 -2.33
CA LEU A 157 5.87 -13.52 -1.27
C LEU A 157 4.42 -13.84 -0.90
N VAL A 158 3.56 -14.03 -1.90
CA VAL A 158 2.16 -14.31 -1.63
C VAL A 158 1.93 -15.61 -0.84
N VAL A 159 2.72 -16.65 -1.10
CA VAL A 159 2.51 -17.99 -0.52
C VAL A 159 3.32 -18.21 0.77
N ASN A 160 4.42 -17.47 0.97
CA ASN A 160 5.30 -17.63 2.12
C ASN A 160 5.19 -16.43 3.07
N GLU A 161 4.42 -16.61 4.14
CA GLU A 161 4.21 -15.60 5.19
C GLU A 161 5.52 -15.12 5.82
N GLU A 162 6.50 -16.02 6.02
CA GLU A 162 7.80 -15.66 6.60
C GLU A 162 8.60 -14.76 5.67
N CYS A 163 8.68 -15.11 4.38
CA CYS A 163 9.36 -14.28 3.37
C CYS A 163 8.68 -12.91 3.21
N SER A 164 7.34 -12.88 3.21
CA SER A 164 6.57 -11.63 3.16
C SER A 164 6.85 -10.73 4.35
N TYR A 165 6.82 -11.30 5.57
CA TYR A 165 7.11 -10.57 6.79
C TYR A 165 8.54 -10.02 6.80
N ASP A 166 9.53 -10.83 6.42
CA ASP A 166 10.94 -10.44 6.37
C ASP A 166 11.17 -9.31 5.36
N VAL A 167 10.60 -9.42 4.14
CA VAL A 167 10.70 -8.37 3.11
C VAL A 167 10.06 -7.06 3.57
N LEU A 168 8.84 -7.12 4.08
CA LEU A 168 8.14 -5.94 4.57
C LEU A 168 8.90 -5.27 5.73
N THR A 169 9.35 -6.08 6.69
CA THR A 169 10.12 -5.59 7.84
C THR A 169 11.40 -4.92 7.38
N PHE A 170 12.12 -5.52 6.43
CA PHE A 170 13.33 -4.93 5.88
C PHE A 170 13.07 -3.60 5.16
N ILE A 171 12.06 -3.53 4.29
CA ILE A 171 11.72 -2.29 3.56
C ILE A 171 11.33 -1.18 4.54
N THR A 172 10.57 -1.51 5.58
CA THR A 172 10.16 -0.56 6.63
C THR A 172 11.38 -0.02 7.38
N ILE A 173 12.27 -0.92 7.83
CA ILE A 173 13.51 -0.53 8.54
C ILE A 173 14.44 0.28 7.64
N LEU A 174 14.54 -0.07 6.36
CA LEU A 174 15.34 0.70 5.41
C LEU A 174 14.83 2.14 5.30
N ALA A 175 13.51 2.34 5.23
CA ALA A 175 12.90 3.65 5.21
C ALA A 175 13.10 4.42 6.52
N GLU A 176 13.02 3.74 7.68
CA GLU A 176 13.28 4.33 8.99
C GLU A 176 14.75 4.73 9.17
N GLU A 177 15.68 3.82 8.89
CA GLU A 177 17.12 4.06 9.01
C GLU A 177 17.58 5.14 8.03
N PHE A 178 16.96 5.27 6.85
CA PHE A 178 17.25 6.39 5.95
C PHE A 178 16.92 7.75 6.59
N LYS A 179 15.90 7.82 7.46
CA LYS A 179 15.55 9.05 8.19
C LYS A 179 16.47 9.31 9.37
N THR A 180 16.77 8.26 10.14
CA THR A 180 17.49 8.35 11.42
C THR A 180 19.00 8.31 11.27
N ALA A 181 19.54 7.80 10.16
CA ALA A 181 20.97 7.73 9.94
C ALA A 181 21.61 9.11 9.90
N ASP A 182 22.76 9.21 10.57
CA ASP A 182 23.61 10.41 10.61
C ASP A 182 24.40 10.53 9.30
N LEU A 183 23.67 10.74 8.21
CA LEU A 183 24.20 10.94 6.86
C LEU A 183 24.30 12.43 6.58
N SER A 184 25.46 12.86 6.07
CA SER A 184 25.64 14.21 5.55
C SER A 184 24.67 14.49 4.40
N LEU A 185 24.40 15.78 4.10
CA LEU A 185 23.52 16.16 2.99
C LEU A 185 23.92 15.52 1.66
N ARG A 186 25.23 15.45 1.39
CA ARG A 186 25.78 14.84 0.16
C ARG A 186 25.51 13.33 0.12
N GLU A 187 25.66 12.64 1.24
CA GLU A 187 25.37 11.21 1.33
C GLU A 187 23.88 10.93 1.16
N ARG A 188 23.01 11.77 1.73
CA ARG A 188 21.56 11.69 1.51
C ARG A 188 21.19 11.89 0.04
N GLN A 189 21.80 12.85 -0.64
CA GLN A 189 21.57 13.06 -2.08
C GLN A 189 22.00 11.86 -2.92
N LEU A 190 23.19 11.32 -2.67
CA LEU A 190 23.67 10.15 -3.40
C LEU A 190 22.87 8.89 -3.07
N MET A 191 22.34 8.79 -1.85
CA MET A 191 21.43 7.72 -1.47
C MET A 191 20.08 7.84 -2.17
N ASN A 192 19.55 9.06 -2.31
CA ASN A 192 18.37 9.31 -3.13
C ASN A 192 18.61 8.85 -4.58
N GLU A 193 19.76 9.19 -5.18
CA GLU A 193 20.13 8.72 -6.52
C GLU A 193 20.23 7.19 -6.60
N PHE A 194 20.79 6.54 -5.58
CA PHE A 194 20.87 5.09 -5.49
C PHE A 194 19.49 4.42 -5.39
N ILE A 195 18.60 4.95 -4.54
CA ILE A 195 17.22 4.46 -4.41
C ILE A 195 16.46 4.67 -5.72
N LEU A 196 16.62 5.83 -6.36
CA LEU A 196 16.06 6.14 -7.68
C LEU A 196 16.53 5.14 -8.74
N SER A 197 17.80 4.77 -8.75
CA SER A 197 18.33 3.77 -9.70
C SER A 197 17.75 2.36 -9.50
N ASN A 198 17.26 2.05 -8.29
CA ASN A 198 16.60 0.79 -7.95
C ASN A 198 15.06 0.92 -7.91
N GLN A 199 14.51 2.09 -8.23
CA GLN A 199 13.09 2.41 -8.12
C GLN A 199 12.22 1.40 -8.87
N ASN A 200 12.52 1.11 -10.13
CA ASN A 200 11.70 0.19 -10.92
C ASN A 200 11.65 -1.22 -10.33
N PHE A 201 12.73 -1.67 -9.68
CA PHE A 201 12.77 -2.98 -9.03
C PHE A 201 11.97 -2.97 -7.72
N VAL A 202 12.24 -2.00 -6.86
CA VAL A 202 11.54 -1.82 -5.59
C VAL A 202 10.05 -1.65 -5.86
N LEU A 203 9.68 -0.82 -6.84
CA LEU A 203 8.29 -0.64 -7.23
C LEU A 203 7.67 -1.88 -7.81
N ARG A 204 8.34 -2.67 -8.64
CA ARG A 204 7.75 -3.91 -9.14
C ARG A 204 7.45 -4.92 -8.03
N ILE A 205 8.26 -4.94 -6.98
CA ILE A 205 8.00 -5.76 -5.78
C ILE A 205 6.90 -5.13 -4.91
N LEU A 206 6.95 -3.81 -4.70
CA LEU A 206 5.97 -3.06 -3.92
C LEU A 206 4.60 -2.93 -4.60
N GLN A 207 4.56 -3.06 -5.92
CA GLN A 207 3.36 -3.01 -6.75
C GLN A 207 2.39 -4.13 -6.37
N CYS A 208 2.89 -5.25 -5.83
CA CYS A 208 2.08 -6.39 -5.40
C CYS A 208 0.98 -6.67 -6.41
N ARG A 209 1.41 -6.99 -7.64
CA ARG A 209 0.51 -7.34 -8.73
C ARG A 209 -0.42 -8.44 -8.27
N TYR A 210 -1.68 -8.37 -8.69
CA TYR A 210 -2.57 -9.51 -8.57
C TYR A 210 -1.92 -10.75 -9.21
N PRO A 211 -2.18 -11.97 -8.70
CA PRO A 211 -1.68 -13.18 -9.33
C PRO A 211 -2.14 -13.30 -10.80
N ASN A 212 -1.28 -13.84 -11.67
CA ASN A 212 -1.55 -13.98 -13.10
C ASN A 212 -2.83 -14.78 -13.39
N ASN A 213 -3.09 -15.83 -12.60
CA ASN A 213 -4.36 -16.56 -12.64
C ASN A 213 -5.35 -15.97 -11.64
N LEU A 214 -5.96 -14.84 -12.02
CA LEU A 214 -6.92 -14.13 -11.17
C LEU A 214 -8.13 -15.00 -10.82
N ARG A 215 -8.56 -15.90 -11.71
CA ARG A 215 -9.68 -16.82 -11.46
C ARG A 215 -9.34 -17.79 -10.33
N ASP A 216 -8.15 -18.40 -10.38
CA ASP A 216 -7.64 -19.27 -9.33
C ASP A 216 -7.51 -18.53 -8.00
N PHE A 217 -6.94 -17.32 -8.03
CA PHE A 217 -6.85 -16.45 -6.85
C PHE A 217 -8.23 -16.17 -6.22
N LEU A 218 -9.28 -16.00 -7.01
CA LEU A 218 -10.60 -15.64 -6.47
C LEU A 218 -11.46 -16.85 -6.08
N GLN A 219 -11.24 -18.02 -6.68
CA GLN A 219 -12.12 -19.19 -6.53
C GLN A 219 -11.48 -20.35 -5.78
N CYS A 220 -10.16 -20.52 -5.92
CA CYS A 220 -9.46 -21.71 -5.45
C CYS A 220 -8.59 -21.43 -4.24
N TRP A 221 -8.14 -20.19 -4.07
CA TRP A 221 -7.35 -19.81 -2.90
C TRP A 221 -8.20 -19.76 -1.62
N PRO A 222 -7.69 -20.29 -0.49
CA PRO A 222 -8.31 -20.13 0.82
C PRO A 222 -8.52 -18.65 1.17
N THR A 223 -9.62 -18.34 1.87
CA THR A 223 -9.90 -16.96 2.32
C THR A 223 -8.75 -16.39 3.15
N ASP A 224 -8.16 -17.18 4.04
CA ASP A 224 -7.05 -16.73 4.90
C ASP A 224 -5.82 -16.30 4.09
N GLU A 225 -5.45 -17.04 3.04
CA GLU A 225 -4.33 -16.69 2.16
C GLU A 225 -4.61 -15.42 1.36
N ARG A 226 -5.86 -15.23 0.90
CA ARG A 226 -6.27 -14.00 0.20
C ARG A 226 -6.23 -12.80 1.14
N GLU A 227 -6.70 -12.95 2.38
CA GLU A 227 -6.63 -11.91 3.41
C GLU A 227 -5.18 -11.55 3.77
N GLN A 228 -4.30 -12.55 3.89
CA GLN A 228 -2.87 -12.33 4.08
C GLN A 228 -2.25 -11.54 2.93
N TRP A 229 -2.61 -11.86 1.67
CA TRP A 229 -2.15 -11.09 0.52
C TRP A 229 -2.63 -9.63 0.57
N PHE A 230 -3.90 -9.39 0.90
CA PHE A 230 -4.43 -8.04 1.04
C PHE A 230 -3.75 -7.27 2.19
N LYS A 231 -3.50 -7.94 3.31
CA LYS A 231 -2.78 -7.37 4.46
C LYS A 231 -1.35 -6.99 4.07
N PHE A 232 -0.60 -7.91 3.46
CA PHE A 232 0.75 -7.65 2.97
C PHE A 232 0.77 -6.44 2.03
N ARG A 233 -0.16 -6.40 1.07
CA ARG A 233 -0.30 -5.27 0.14
C ARG A 233 -0.56 -3.95 0.85
N GLY A 234 -1.39 -3.94 1.90
CA GLY A 234 -1.64 -2.77 2.74
C GLY A 234 -0.41 -2.31 3.51
N GLU A 235 0.28 -3.24 4.18
CA GLU A 235 1.48 -2.93 4.95
C GLU A 235 2.62 -2.39 4.05
N LEU A 236 2.70 -2.85 2.80
CA LEU A 236 3.63 -2.28 1.82
C LEU A 236 3.27 -0.83 1.44
N ALA A 237 1.98 -0.52 1.32
CA ALA A 237 1.51 0.84 1.10
C ALA A 237 1.89 1.75 2.27
N ASP A 238 1.78 1.26 3.50
CA ASP A 238 2.20 2.00 4.71
C ASP A 238 3.72 2.24 4.73
N ALA A 239 4.52 1.23 4.35
CA ALA A 239 5.97 1.37 4.22
C ALA A 239 6.35 2.42 3.15
N LEU A 240 5.60 2.47 2.05
CA LEU A 240 5.75 3.50 1.01
C LEU A 240 5.40 4.91 1.51
N LEU A 241 4.29 5.06 2.23
CA LEU A 241 3.89 6.33 2.82
C LEU A 241 4.96 6.83 3.81
N MET A 242 5.53 5.90 4.58
CA MET A 242 6.65 6.19 5.46
C MET A 242 7.87 6.71 4.68
N ALA A 243 8.22 6.09 3.55
CA ALA A 243 9.30 6.59 2.70
C ALA A 243 9.01 7.99 2.11
N TYR A 244 7.76 8.24 1.69
CA TYR A 244 7.35 9.50 1.05
C TYR A 244 7.23 10.69 2.02
N SER A 245 6.94 10.44 3.30
CA SER A 245 6.86 11.51 4.33
C SER A 245 8.20 12.24 4.60
N ASN A 246 9.29 11.91 3.90
CA ASN A 246 10.57 12.60 4.04
C ASN A 246 10.69 13.80 3.06
N PRO A 247 10.79 15.05 3.55
CA PRO A 247 10.81 16.26 2.73
C PRO A 247 12.07 16.40 1.83
N ILE A 248 13.11 15.59 2.05
CA ILE A 248 14.33 15.59 1.24
C ILE A 248 14.20 14.66 0.01
N SER A 249 13.19 13.78 0.02
CA SER A 249 12.88 13.01 -1.18
C SER A 249 12.26 13.97 -2.20
N LYS A 250 12.98 14.26 -3.29
CA LYS A 250 12.26 14.56 -4.54
C LYS A 250 11.25 13.43 -4.71
N PRO A 251 10.01 13.70 -5.13
CA PRO A 251 9.04 12.64 -5.30
C PRO A 251 9.61 11.69 -6.36
N TRP A 252 10.22 10.60 -5.94
CA TRP A 252 10.94 9.70 -6.83
C TRP A 252 9.95 9.03 -7.80
N PHE A 253 8.69 8.93 -7.37
CA PHE A 253 7.54 8.62 -8.22
C PHE A 253 7.17 9.66 -9.29
N ILE A 254 7.62 10.93 -9.20
CA ILE A 254 7.27 11.99 -10.17
C ILE A 254 7.89 11.73 -11.55
N ASP A 255 9.04 11.06 -11.59
CA ASP A 255 9.73 10.80 -12.85
C ASP A 255 9.22 9.55 -13.58
N HIS A 256 8.07 8.97 -13.18
CA HIS A 256 7.41 7.92 -13.95
C HIS A 256 6.80 8.47 -15.25
N SER A 257 7.68 8.63 -16.22
CA SER A 257 7.39 8.65 -17.65
C SER A 257 6.59 7.43 -18.14
N ASP A 258 6.41 6.41 -17.29
CA ASP A 258 5.79 5.13 -17.64
C ASP A 258 4.26 5.12 -17.57
N LEU A 259 3.57 6.05 -16.90
CA LEU A 259 2.10 5.98 -16.79
C LEU A 259 1.43 6.08 -18.18
N GLY A 260 1.91 6.98 -19.04
CA GLY A 260 1.43 7.08 -20.42
C GLY A 260 1.61 5.75 -21.17
N CYS A 261 2.80 5.15 -21.06
CA CYS A 261 3.11 3.85 -21.65
C CYS A 261 2.21 2.72 -21.08
N LEU A 262 1.91 2.73 -19.79
CA LEU A 262 1.02 1.75 -19.16
C LEU A 262 -0.43 1.91 -19.63
N VAL A 263 -0.90 3.14 -19.80
CA VAL A 263 -2.24 3.41 -20.34
C VAL A 263 -2.33 3.00 -21.81
N GLU A 264 -1.31 3.29 -22.61
CA GLU A 264 -1.23 2.85 -24.01
C GLU A 264 -1.15 1.33 -24.13
N ALA A 265 -0.38 0.67 -23.27
CA ALA A 265 -0.31 -0.79 -23.22
C ALA A 265 -1.66 -1.41 -22.82
N TYR A 266 -2.36 -0.82 -21.85
CA TYR A 266 -3.71 -1.25 -21.49
C TYR A 266 -4.72 -1.04 -22.63
N ALA A 267 -4.65 0.09 -23.33
CA ALA A 267 -5.48 0.38 -24.50
C ALA A 267 -5.23 -0.60 -25.66
N GLY A 268 -3.99 -1.07 -25.81
CA GLY A 268 -3.58 -2.05 -26.82
C GLY A 268 -4.00 -3.49 -26.55
N PHE A 269 -4.74 -3.77 -25.47
CA PHE A 269 -5.15 -5.11 -25.04
C PHE A 269 -3.99 -6.10 -24.83
N TYR A 270 -2.83 -5.61 -24.37
CA TYR A 270 -1.73 -6.50 -24.00
C TYR A 270 -2.06 -7.26 -22.71
N ASP A 271 -2.00 -8.60 -22.76
CA ASP A 271 -2.21 -9.46 -21.60
C ASP A 271 -1.23 -9.06 -20.46
N GLY A 272 -1.77 -8.83 -19.26
CA GLY A 272 -1.02 -8.44 -18.06
C GLY A 272 -0.83 -6.93 -17.86
N ALA A 273 -1.03 -6.09 -18.87
CA ALA A 273 -0.87 -4.62 -18.73
C ALA A 273 -1.82 -4.02 -17.68
N TRP A 274 -2.97 -4.65 -17.44
CA TRP A 274 -3.92 -4.23 -16.42
C TRP A 274 -3.38 -4.39 -14.99
N GLN A 275 -2.54 -5.41 -14.71
CA GLN A 275 -1.97 -5.63 -13.36
C GLN A 275 -0.96 -4.52 -13.05
N ASP A 276 -0.18 -4.14 -14.05
CA ASP A 276 0.83 -3.08 -13.96
C ASP A 276 0.15 -1.73 -13.76
N LEU A 277 -0.91 -1.47 -14.53
CA LEU A 277 -1.72 -0.28 -14.37
C LEU A 277 -2.43 -0.26 -13.00
N GLU A 278 -3.08 -1.34 -12.59
CA GLU A 278 -3.79 -1.41 -11.30
C GLU A 278 -2.84 -1.24 -10.11
N SER A 279 -1.67 -1.88 -10.15
CA SER A 279 -0.67 -1.75 -9.10
C SER A 279 -0.06 -0.36 -9.01
N PHE A 280 0.17 0.29 -10.15
CA PHE A 280 0.54 1.69 -10.19
C PHE A 280 -0.54 2.58 -9.55
N LEU A 281 -1.80 2.41 -9.96
CA LEU A 281 -2.92 3.16 -9.39
C LEU A 281 -3.06 2.91 -7.89
N TYR A 282 -2.85 1.68 -7.42
CA TYR A 282 -2.87 1.33 -5.99
C TYR A 282 -1.88 2.15 -5.18
N ILE A 283 -0.62 2.20 -5.61
CA ILE A 283 0.41 2.97 -4.92
C ILE A 283 0.05 4.45 -4.86
N PHE A 284 -0.40 5.03 -5.99
CA PHE A 284 -0.78 6.44 -6.05
C PHE A 284 -2.02 6.79 -5.21
N THR A 285 -2.95 5.85 -5.04
CA THR A 285 -4.04 6.00 -4.07
C THR A 285 -3.50 6.01 -2.65
N ALA A 286 -2.57 5.12 -2.30
CA ALA A 286 -2.03 4.98 -0.94
C ALA A 286 -1.25 6.23 -0.47
N ILE A 287 -0.54 6.91 -1.38
CA ILE A 287 0.21 8.14 -1.06
C ILE A 287 -0.54 9.43 -1.40
N SER A 288 -1.85 9.35 -1.68
CA SER A 288 -2.66 10.47 -2.14
C SER A 288 -2.70 11.65 -1.17
N GLU A 289 -2.84 11.40 0.14
CA GLU A 289 -2.89 12.48 1.14
C GLU A 289 -1.64 13.37 1.10
N GLN A 290 -0.46 12.76 1.07
CA GLN A 290 0.81 13.47 0.97
C GLN A 290 0.95 14.21 -0.38
N LEU A 291 0.56 13.58 -1.49
CA LEU A 291 0.59 14.22 -2.81
C LEU A 291 -0.34 15.43 -2.87
N ILE A 292 -1.52 15.35 -2.27
CA ILE A 292 -2.48 16.46 -2.20
C ILE A 292 -1.94 17.60 -1.34
N GLN A 293 -1.26 17.30 -0.23
CA GLN A 293 -0.58 18.32 0.57
C GLN A 293 0.49 19.05 -0.26
N GLU A 294 1.35 18.31 -0.96
CA GLU A 294 2.38 18.87 -1.84
C GLU A 294 1.79 19.70 -2.99
N PHE A 295 0.67 19.25 -3.56
CA PHE A 295 -0.10 19.97 -4.58
C PHE A 295 -0.55 21.35 -4.11
N HIS A 296 -1.03 21.44 -2.87
CA HIS A 296 -1.51 22.69 -2.28
C HIS A 296 -0.40 23.61 -1.80
N HIS A 297 0.76 23.08 -1.40
CA HIS A 297 1.71 23.86 -0.60
C HIS A 297 2.88 24.53 -1.33
N ALA A 298 3.52 23.99 -2.38
CA ALA A 298 4.71 24.70 -2.91
C ALA A 298 5.35 24.27 -4.26
N SER A 299 4.91 23.24 -4.97
CA SER A 299 5.70 22.66 -6.07
C SER A 299 4.98 22.73 -7.42
N THR A 300 5.48 23.53 -8.38
CA THR A 300 5.00 23.49 -9.78
C THR A 300 5.12 22.10 -10.38
N VAL A 301 6.15 21.35 -9.97
CA VAL A 301 6.40 19.96 -10.39
C VAL A 301 5.31 19.02 -9.87
N ALA A 302 4.88 19.17 -8.61
CA ALA A 302 3.78 18.36 -8.06
C ALA A 302 2.45 18.70 -8.76
N HIS A 303 2.24 19.97 -9.10
CA HIS A 303 1.06 20.41 -9.85
C HIS A 303 0.99 19.77 -11.23
N ASP A 304 2.09 19.81 -11.98
CA ASP A 304 2.20 19.22 -13.32
C ASP A 304 2.03 17.69 -13.27
N LEU A 305 2.66 17.02 -12.30
CA LEU A 305 2.51 15.59 -12.10
C LEU A 305 1.05 15.23 -11.85
N ILE A 306 0.42 15.80 -10.83
CA ILE A 306 -0.91 15.38 -10.40
C ILE A 306 -1.93 15.71 -11.49
N THR A 307 -1.77 16.83 -12.19
CA THR A 307 -2.58 17.15 -13.37
C THR A 307 -2.39 16.12 -14.48
N SER A 308 -1.15 15.67 -14.74
CA SER A 308 -0.85 14.60 -15.68
C SER A 308 -1.48 13.27 -15.25
N LEU A 309 -1.32 12.88 -13.98
CA LEU A 309 -1.88 11.67 -13.39
C LEU A 309 -3.41 11.63 -13.55
N VAL A 310 -4.07 12.73 -13.20
CA VAL A 310 -5.52 12.89 -13.35
C VAL A 310 -5.93 12.77 -14.82
N ARG A 311 -5.20 13.39 -15.76
CA ARG A 311 -5.50 13.26 -17.20
C ARG A 311 -5.40 11.81 -17.69
N HIS A 312 -4.34 11.11 -17.31
CA HIS A 312 -4.17 9.68 -17.65
C HIS A 312 -5.25 8.83 -17.00
N LEU A 313 -5.66 9.11 -15.76
CA LEU A 313 -6.76 8.44 -15.08
C LEU A 313 -8.06 8.58 -15.87
N PHE A 314 -8.38 9.77 -16.38
CA PHE A 314 -9.57 9.97 -17.21
C PHE A 314 -9.48 9.27 -18.56
N HIS A 315 -8.28 9.14 -19.14
CA HIS A 315 -8.08 8.30 -20.33
C HIS A 315 -8.36 6.82 -20.01
N VAL A 316 -7.90 6.31 -18.86
CA VAL A 316 -8.23 4.94 -18.40
C VAL A 316 -9.74 4.77 -18.20
N VAL A 317 -10.42 5.76 -17.58
CA VAL A 317 -11.88 5.77 -17.44
C VAL A 317 -12.56 5.62 -18.80
N GLN A 318 -12.14 6.40 -19.80
CA GLN A 318 -12.71 6.33 -21.16
C GLN A 318 -12.50 4.96 -21.80
N ILE A 319 -11.29 4.38 -21.69
CA ILE A 319 -10.99 3.04 -22.21
C ILE A 319 -11.89 1.99 -21.54
N ILE A 320 -12.03 2.04 -20.21
CA ILE A 320 -12.88 1.10 -19.47
C ILE A 320 -14.34 1.23 -19.90
N VAL A 321 -14.87 2.45 -20.02
CA VAL A 321 -16.25 2.68 -20.46
C VAL A 321 -16.47 2.14 -21.88
N GLN A 322 -15.53 2.36 -22.79
CA GLN A 322 -15.58 1.79 -24.15
C GLN A 322 -15.62 0.25 -24.10
N GLN A 323 -14.71 -0.36 -23.35
CA GLN A 323 -14.65 -1.82 -23.19
C GLN A 323 -15.89 -2.43 -22.55
N MET A 324 -16.56 -1.72 -21.62
CA MET A 324 -17.80 -2.19 -20.99
C MET A 324 -19.00 -2.13 -21.94
N ASN A 325 -19.00 -1.21 -22.90
CA ASN A 325 -20.04 -1.12 -23.93
C ASN A 325 -19.89 -2.21 -25.01
N ASP A 326 -18.66 -2.72 -25.20
CA ASP A 326 -18.38 -3.82 -26.11
C ASP A 326 -18.83 -5.18 -25.51
N SER A 327 -20.08 -5.55 -25.85
CA SER A 327 -20.80 -6.75 -25.38
C SER A 327 -20.19 -8.13 -25.76
N SER A 328 -19.02 -8.17 -26.40
CA SER A 328 -18.38 -9.40 -26.91
C SER A 328 -17.31 -10.01 -26.00
N SER A 329 -17.09 -9.47 -24.80
CA SER A 329 -15.99 -9.88 -23.93
C SER A 329 -16.25 -11.19 -23.18
N ALA A 330 -15.28 -12.11 -23.19
CA ALA A 330 -15.27 -13.33 -22.40
C ALA A 330 -15.40 -13.06 -20.88
N GLU A 331 -15.91 -14.03 -20.10
CA GLU A 331 -16.11 -13.89 -18.64
C GLU A 331 -14.83 -13.49 -17.88
N ASP A 332 -13.65 -13.96 -18.29
CA ASP A 332 -12.37 -13.59 -17.66
C ASP A 332 -12.01 -12.11 -17.88
N SER A 333 -12.47 -11.51 -18.97
CA SER A 333 -12.32 -10.08 -19.23
C SER A 333 -13.14 -9.22 -18.26
N CYS A 334 -14.23 -9.75 -17.70
CA CYS A 334 -15.04 -9.04 -16.72
C CYS A 334 -14.33 -8.86 -15.37
N LEU A 335 -13.51 -9.83 -14.96
CA LEU A 335 -12.87 -9.86 -13.65
C LEU A 335 -11.85 -8.73 -13.46
N PHE A 336 -10.83 -8.69 -14.33
CA PHE A 336 -9.79 -7.69 -14.21
C PHE A 336 -10.32 -6.27 -14.46
N ARG A 337 -11.28 -6.11 -15.38
CA ARG A 337 -11.96 -4.82 -15.61
C ARG A 337 -12.65 -4.35 -14.34
N SER A 338 -13.36 -5.23 -13.63
CA SER A 338 -14.04 -4.87 -12.38
C SER A 338 -13.06 -4.43 -11.28
N LEU A 339 -11.92 -5.11 -11.13
CA LEU A 339 -10.88 -4.75 -10.16
C LEU A 339 -10.21 -3.41 -10.51
N LEU A 340 -9.80 -3.25 -11.76
CA LEU A 340 -9.19 -2.01 -12.23
C LEU A 340 -10.17 -0.84 -12.10
N THR A 341 -11.44 -1.07 -12.42
CA THR A 341 -12.50 -0.07 -12.26
C THR A 341 -12.69 0.34 -10.80
N ALA A 342 -12.76 -0.63 -9.88
CA ALA A 342 -12.82 -0.33 -8.45
C ALA A 342 -11.62 0.51 -8.01
N LYS A 343 -10.42 0.21 -8.54
CA LYS A 343 -9.22 0.98 -8.22
C LYS A 343 -9.27 2.41 -8.77
N VAL A 344 -9.70 2.59 -10.01
CA VAL A 344 -9.91 3.91 -10.64
C VAL A 344 -10.89 4.74 -9.82
N LEU A 345 -12.00 4.15 -9.36
CA LEU A 345 -13.00 4.83 -8.52
C LEU A 345 -12.44 5.23 -7.14
N GLN A 346 -11.60 4.40 -6.52
CA GLN A 346 -10.90 4.75 -5.28
C GLN A 346 -9.91 5.90 -5.49
N MET A 347 -9.23 5.94 -6.64
CA MET A 347 -8.31 7.03 -6.97
C MET A 347 -9.07 8.34 -7.22
N LEU A 348 -10.19 8.28 -7.94
CA LEU A 348 -11.07 9.44 -8.13
C LEU A 348 -11.60 9.99 -6.80
N ASP A 349 -11.92 9.11 -5.86
CA ASP A 349 -12.35 9.46 -4.50
C ASP A 349 -11.23 10.17 -3.72
N ALA A 350 -10.05 9.54 -3.67
CA ALA A 350 -8.87 10.03 -2.97
C ALA A 350 -8.42 11.41 -3.48
N TYR A 351 -8.42 11.63 -4.80
CA TYR A 351 -8.01 12.89 -5.42
C TYR A 351 -9.16 13.90 -5.61
N SER A 352 -10.34 13.67 -5.02
CA SER A 352 -11.48 14.58 -5.13
C SER A 352 -11.16 16.06 -4.80
N PRO A 353 -10.28 16.42 -3.84
CA PRO A 353 -9.91 17.82 -3.61
C PRO A 353 -9.20 18.46 -4.81
N VAL A 354 -8.35 17.69 -5.50
CA VAL A 354 -7.61 18.15 -6.68
C VAL A 354 -8.53 18.22 -7.90
N LEU A 355 -9.43 17.25 -8.08
CA LEU A 355 -10.43 17.29 -9.14
C LEU A 355 -11.31 18.53 -9.04
N ASN A 356 -11.68 18.95 -7.83
CA ASN A 356 -12.45 20.17 -7.60
C ASN A 356 -11.66 21.42 -8.00
N PHE A 357 -10.36 21.46 -7.71
CA PHE A 357 -9.48 22.53 -8.18
C PHE A 357 -9.40 22.57 -9.71
N LEU A 358 -9.14 21.43 -10.36
CA LEU A 358 -9.00 21.34 -11.82
C LEU A 358 -10.31 21.60 -12.57
N LYS A 359 -11.48 21.36 -11.96
CA LYS A 359 -12.80 21.71 -12.52
C LYS A 359 -12.95 23.21 -12.79
N SER A 360 -12.21 24.05 -12.06
CA SER A 360 -12.22 25.51 -12.24
C SER A 360 -11.30 26.00 -13.37
N ASP A 361 -10.47 25.13 -13.95
CA ASP A 361 -9.56 25.46 -15.05
C ASP A 361 -10.29 25.43 -16.41
N PRO A 362 -10.06 26.41 -17.30
CA PRO A 362 -10.65 26.47 -18.64
C PRO A 362 -10.31 25.28 -19.56
N THR A 363 -9.30 24.47 -19.24
CA THR A 363 -9.00 23.22 -19.97
C THR A 363 -9.87 22.02 -19.55
N GLY A 364 -10.76 22.22 -18.57
CA GLY A 364 -11.98 21.45 -18.31
C GLY A 364 -11.83 19.92 -18.30
N LEU A 365 -11.71 19.33 -17.12
CA LEU A 365 -11.86 17.88 -16.96
C LEU A 365 -13.31 17.46 -17.26
N ASP A 366 -13.51 16.59 -18.26
CA ASP A 366 -14.84 16.07 -18.59
C ASP A 366 -15.28 15.01 -17.56
N LEU A 367 -16.02 15.46 -16.55
CA LEU A 367 -16.59 14.59 -15.52
C LEU A 367 -17.64 13.61 -16.09
N ALA A 368 -18.14 13.81 -17.31
CA ALA A 368 -19.16 12.94 -17.90
C ALA A 368 -18.65 11.51 -18.06
N ALA A 369 -17.36 11.32 -18.37
CA ALA A 369 -16.77 9.98 -18.47
C ALA A 369 -16.76 9.25 -17.11
N ALA A 370 -16.49 9.97 -16.02
CA ALA A 370 -16.53 9.40 -14.66
C ALA A 370 -17.97 9.06 -14.24
N THR A 371 -18.93 9.92 -14.56
CA THR A 371 -20.36 9.65 -14.35
C THR A 371 -20.82 8.43 -15.16
N GLN A 372 -20.46 8.34 -16.44
CA GLN A 372 -20.76 7.19 -17.29
C GLN A 372 -20.16 5.90 -16.75
N LEU A 373 -18.91 5.94 -16.26
CA LEU A 373 -18.29 4.79 -15.61
C LEU A 373 -19.11 4.33 -14.41
N VAL A 374 -19.49 5.25 -13.53
CA VAL A 374 -20.35 4.95 -12.37
C VAL A 374 -21.68 4.32 -12.79
N SER A 375 -22.38 4.93 -13.74
CA SER A 375 -23.63 4.41 -14.31
C SER A 375 -23.45 2.97 -14.83
N THR A 376 -22.38 2.74 -15.59
CA THR A 376 -22.09 1.45 -16.20
C THR A 376 -21.75 0.39 -15.15
N CYS A 377 -20.98 0.73 -14.12
CA CYS A 377 -20.63 -0.18 -13.02
C CYS A 377 -21.85 -0.63 -12.22
N LEU A 378 -22.75 0.32 -11.92
CA LEU A 378 -24.00 0.04 -11.23
C LEU A 378 -24.89 -0.89 -12.05
N ILE A 379 -24.91 -0.74 -13.38
CA ILE A 379 -25.64 -1.66 -14.25
C ILE A 379 -24.96 -3.04 -14.26
N ASP A 380 -23.64 -3.09 -14.40
CA ASP A 380 -22.90 -4.36 -14.53
C ASP A 380 -22.93 -5.21 -13.26
N SER A 381 -22.96 -4.57 -12.09
CA SER A 381 -23.13 -5.26 -10.80
C SER A 381 -24.42 -6.10 -10.71
N THR A 382 -25.42 -5.84 -11.57
CA THR A 382 -26.67 -6.60 -11.64
C THR A 382 -26.64 -7.81 -12.57
N ARG A 383 -25.71 -7.84 -13.54
CA ARG A 383 -25.84 -8.68 -14.74
C ARG A 383 -25.32 -10.12 -14.59
N SER A 384 -24.22 -10.38 -13.85
CA SER A 384 -23.63 -11.73 -13.75
C SER A 384 -23.65 -12.30 -12.32
N PRO A 385 -24.04 -13.57 -12.09
CA PRO A 385 -23.96 -14.23 -10.78
C PRO A 385 -22.53 -14.70 -10.41
N ALA A 386 -21.63 -14.79 -11.39
CA ALA A 386 -20.24 -15.19 -11.14
C ALA A 386 -19.54 -14.08 -10.33
N PHE A 387 -18.81 -14.47 -9.27
CA PHE A 387 -18.00 -13.56 -8.44
C PHE A 387 -18.80 -12.55 -7.61
N ALA A 388 -19.67 -13.05 -6.73
CA ALA A 388 -20.46 -12.23 -5.80
C ALA A 388 -19.60 -11.25 -4.96
N GLU A 389 -18.42 -11.68 -4.51
CA GLU A 389 -17.48 -10.87 -3.74
C GLU A 389 -17.03 -9.59 -4.49
N ILE A 390 -16.63 -9.73 -5.76
CA ILE A 390 -16.22 -8.59 -6.60
C ILE A 390 -17.39 -7.64 -6.84
N ARG A 391 -18.60 -8.16 -7.05
CA ARG A 391 -19.77 -7.32 -7.26
C ARG A 391 -20.10 -6.47 -6.03
N VAL A 392 -20.01 -7.07 -4.84
CA VAL A 392 -20.21 -6.34 -3.59
C VAL A 392 -19.13 -5.28 -3.42
N MET A 393 -17.86 -5.62 -3.65
CA MET A 393 -16.75 -4.68 -3.58
C MET A 393 -16.90 -3.51 -4.58
N LEU A 394 -17.24 -3.80 -5.84
CA LEU A 394 -17.46 -2.78 -6.86
C LEU A 394 -18.65 -1.89 -6.51
N SER A 395 -19.79 -2.48 -6.09
CA SER A 395 -20.98 -1.71 -5.70
C SER A 395 -20.69 -0.81 -4.51
N MET A 396 -20.02 -1.33 -3.47
CA MET A 396 -19.60 -0.55 -2.31
C MET A 396 -18.65 0.59 -2.70
N THR A 397 -17.69 0.30 -3.57
CA THR A 397 -16.70 1.30 -4.03
C THR A 397 -17.39 2.40 -4.83
N VAL A 398 -18.22 2.06 -5.81
CA VAL A 398 -18.98 3.02 -6.61
C VAL A 398 -19.84 3.92 -5.72
N LEU A 399 -20.58 3.33 -4.77
CA LEU A 399 -21.45 4.09 -3.88
C LEU A 399 -20.67 4.99 -2.91
N LYS A 400 -19.50 4.57 -2.44
CA LYS A 400 -18.59 5.42 -1.64
C LYS A 400 -18.06 6.60 -2.47
N THR A 401 -17.57 6.33 -3.68
CA THR A 401 -17.10 7.38 -4.59
C THR A 401 -18.24 8.36 -4.93
N LEU A 402 -19.45 7.86 -5.20
CA LEU A 402 -20.62 8.70 -5.43
C LEU A 402 -20.96 9.58 -4.23
N LYS A 403 -20.93 9.03 -3.01
CA LYS A 403 -21.12 9.80 -1.79
C LYS A 403 -20.14 10.98 -1.75
N THR A 404 -18.86 10.75 -1.98
CA THR A 404 -17.85 11.82 -2.00
C THR A 404 -18.10 12.82 -3.13
N PHE A 405 -18.47 12.35 -4.32
CA PHE A 405 -18.76 13.21 -5.47
C PHE A 405 -19.95 14.14 -5.19
N THR A 406 -21.02 13.62 -4.57
CA THR A 406 -22.18 14.43 -4.17
C THR A 406 -21.84 15.45 -3.10
N GLN A 407 -20.84 15.19 -2.26
CA GLN A 407 -20.40 16.10 -1.19
C GLN A 407 -19.42 17.16 -1.67
N ASN A 408 -18.50 16.80 -2.57
CA ASN A 408 -17.31 17.61 -2.87
C ASN A 408 -17.26 18.15 -4.32
N LEU A 409 -17.85 17.46 -5.30
CA LEU A 409 -17.68 17.77 -6.73
C LEU A 409 -18.95 18.30 -7.40
N PHE A 410 -20.12 18.09 -6.80
CA PHE A 410 -21.46 18.47 -7.29
C PHE A 410 -21.74 17.99 -8.73
N PRO A 411 -22.44 16.85 -8.90
CA PRO A 411 -22.88 16.42 -10.23
C PRO A 411 -23.87 17.44 -10.81
N THR A 412 -23.91 17.55 -12.13
CA THR A 412 -24.93 18.35 -12.81
C THR A 412 -26.32 17.74 -12.61
N GLU A 413 -27.37 18.55 -12.81
CA GLU A 413 -28.76 18.11 -12.69
C GLU A 413 -29.07 16.86 -13.55
N VAL A 414 -28.51 16.81 -14.76
CA VAL A 414 -28.70 15.71 -15.72
C VAL A 414 -28.03 14.44 -15.20
N GLU A 415 -26.79 14.54 -14.75
CA GLU A 415 -26.02 13.42 -14.18
C GLU A 415 -26.68 12.89 -12.90
N ALA A 416 -27.10 13.79 -12.01
CA ALA A 416 -27.79 13.40 -10.78
C ALA A 416 -29.10 12.66 -11.07
N THR A 417 -29.84 13.09 -12.09
CA THR A 417 -31.07 12.40 -12.53
C THR A 417 -30.77 11.00 -13.07
N GLU A 418 -29.73 10.86 -13.90
CA GLU A 418 -29.33 9.58 -14.48
C GLU A 418 -28.92 8.57 -13.39
N ILE A 419 -28.04 8.97 -12.47
CA ILE A 419 -27.58 8.12 -11.37
C ILE A 419 -28.76 7.72 -10.48
N LEU A 420 -29.66 8.66 -10.16
CA LEU A 420 -30.83 8.39 -9.33
C LEU A 420 -31.76 7.35 -9.97
N ASN A 421 -31.94 7.40 -11.29
CA ASN A 421 -32.72 6.40 -12.03
C ASN A 421 -32.07 5.01 -12.02
N ILE A 422 -30.74 4.94 -12.08
CA ILE A 422 -30.01 3.67 -12.01
C ILE A 422 -30.07 3.07 -10.60
N LEU A 423 -29.86 3.88 -9.55
CA LEU A 423 -30.02 3.43 -8.16
C LEU A 423 -31.44 2.93 -7.90
N ASN A 424 -32.43 3.60 -8.48
CA ASN A 424 -33.82 3.17 -8.42
C ASN A 424 -34.03 1.80 -9.12
N TYR A 425 -33.42 1.59 -10.29
CA TYR A 425 -33.43 0.30 -10.98
C TYR A 425 -32.75 -0.81 -10.17
N LEU A 426 -31.60 -0.51 -9.55
CA LEU A 426 -30.86 -1.46 -8.71
C LEU A 426 -31.70 -2.00 -7.56
N GLN A 427 -32.40 -1.11 -6.85
CA GLN A 427 -33.28 -1.47 -5.75
C GLN A 427 -34.51 -2.28 -6.20
N LYS A 428 -34.86 -2.24 -7.49
CA LYS A 428 -35.93 -3.06 -8.09
C LYS A 428 -35.43 -4.40 -8.64
N ALA A 429 -34.12 -4.61 -8.73
CA ALA A 429 -33.58 -5.83 -9.28
C ALA A 429 -33.93 -7.04 -8.40
N ASN A 430 -34.28 -8.17 -9.03
CA ASN A 430 -34.76 -9.40 -8.35
C ASN A 430 -33.73 -10.10 -7.44
N LYS A 431 -32.52 -9.57 -7.28
CA LYS A 431 -31.48 -10.16 -6.44
C LYS A 431 -31.14 -9.20 -5.30
N PRO A 432 -31.31 -9.62 -4.03
CA PRO A 432 -30.99 -8.76 -2.89
C PRO A 432 -29.48 -8.50 -2.84
N PHE A 433 -29.10 -7.24 -2.67
CA PHE A 433 -27.74 -6.88 -2.31
C PHE A 433 -27.55 -7.11 -0.80
N PRO A 434 -26.31 -7.17 -0.29
CA PRO A 434 -26.08 -7.08 1.15
C PRO A 434 -26.71 -5.81 1.72
N THR A 435 -27.28 -5.87 2.93
CA THR A 435 -27.96 -4.75 3.59
C THR A 435 -27.13 -3.46 3.62
N GLU A 436 -25.81 -3.59 3.75
CA GLU A 436 -24.86 -2.46 3.75
C GLU A 436 -24.84 -1.69 2.41
N VAL A 437 -24.89 -2.41 1.29
CA VAL A 437 -24.95 -1.83 -0.06
C VAL A 437 -26.28 -1.10 -0.24
N GLU A 438 -27.37 -1.70 0.21
CA GLU A 438 -28.72 -1.10 0.12
C GLU A 438 -28.83 0.18 0.94
N LEU A 439 -28.31 0.18 2.18
CA LEU A 439 -28.28 1.36 3.05
C LEU A 439 -27.45 2.49 2.42
N LEU A 440 -26.27 2.18 1.89
CA LEU A 440 -25.42 3.18 1.25
C LEU A 440 -26.04 3.71 -0.05
N ALA A 441 -26.70 2.86 -0.83
CA ALA A 441 -27.44 3.27 -2.03
C ALA A 441 -28.58 4.23 -1.70
N SER A 442 -29.35 3.93 -0.65
CA SER A 442 -30.41 4.82 -0.16
C SER A 442 -29.85 6.17 0.33
N TYR A 443 -28.72 6.16 1.02
CA TYR A 443 -28.05 7.38 1.45
C TYR A 443 -27.65 8.26 0.25
N VAL A 444 -26.97 7.68 -0.74
CA VAL A 444 -26.55 8.40 -1.95
C VAL A 444 -27.75 8.92 -2.74
N ALA A 445 -28.80 8.10 -2.88
CA ALA A 445 -30.04 8.53 -3.53
C ALA A 445 -30.68 9.74 -2.81
N GLY A 446 -30.72 9.73 -1.47
CA GLY A 446 -31.20 10.89 -0.69
C GLY A 446 -30.37 12.16 -0.90
N ALA A 447 -29.05 12.04 -0.99
CA ALA A 447 -28.17 13.18 -1.30
C ALA A 447 -28.43 13.74 -2.71
N LEU A 448 -28.60 12.86 -3.70
CA LEU A 448 -28.86 13.22 -5.10
C LEU A 448 -30.23 13.86 -5.30
N VAL A 449 -31.26 13.44 -4.56
CA VAL A 449 -32.61 14.01 -4.64
C VAL A 449 -32.61 15.52 -4.41
N SER A 450 -31.72 16.05 -3.58
CA SER A 450 -31.60 17.49 -3.36
C SER A 450 -31.06 18.28 -4.57
N LEU A 451 -30.43 17.58 -5.52
CA LEU A 451 -29.83 18.14 -6.74
C LEU A 451 -30.70 17.95 -7.99
N VAL A 452 -31.79 17.19 -7.90
CA VAL A 452 -32.69 16.88 -9.02
C VAL A 452 -33.98 17.72 -8.89
N PRO A 453 -34.56 18.25 -9.99
CA PRO A 453 -35.80 18.99 -9.90
C PRO A 453 -36.95 18.09 -9.47
N GLU A 454 -37.89 18.65 -8.70
CA GLU A 454 -39.00 17.91 -8.10
C GLU A 454 -39.84 17.13 -9.13
N ASN A 455 -39.99 17.64 -10.35
CA ASN A 455 -40.75 16.99 -11.42
C ASN A 455 -40.07 15.74 -12.00
N ARG A 456 -38.79 15.48 -11.68
CA ARG A 456 -38.03 14.31 -12.12
C ARG A 456 -37.85 13.26 -11.02
N VAL A 457 -38.22 13.57 -9.77
CA VAL A 457 -38.17 12.62 -8.66
C VAL A 457 -39.50 11.85 -8.59
N SER A 458 -39.47 10.55 -8.88
CA SER A 458 -40.69 9.73 -8.82
C SER A 458 -41.19 9.57 -7.37
N ALA A 459 -42.51 9.54 -7.17
CA ALA A 459 -43.13 9.31 -5.85
C ALA A 459 -42.67 7.99 -5.20
N GLU A 460 -42.33 7.00 -6.02
CA GLU A 460 -41.83 5.69 -5.61
C GLU A 460 -40.41 5.74 -5.01
N ILE A 461 -39.58 6.69 -5.47
CA ILE A 461 -38.25 6.96 -4.89
C ILE A 461 -38.42 7.61 -3.52
N VAL A 462 -39.29 8.61 -3.41
CA VAL A 462 -39.58 9.30 -2.14
C VAL A 462 -40.11 8.32 -1.09
N GLN A 463 -41.08 7.48 -1.47
CA GLN A 463 -41.65 6.48 -0.56
C GLN A 463 -40.59 5.50 -0.03
N ARG A 464 -39.67 5.05 -0.88
CA ARG A 464 -38.59 4.13 -0.47
C ARG A 464 -37.53 4.77 0.39
N LEU A 465 -37.13 6.00 0.08
CA LEU A 465 -36.19 6.75 0.93
C LEU A 465 -36.76 6.94 2.34
N THR A 466 -38.07 7.18 2.44
CA THR A 466 -38.79 7.23 3.72
C THR A 466 -38.81 5.87 4.44
N GLN A 467 -39.08 4.76 3.73
CA GLN A 467 -39.05 3.43 4.33
C GLN A 467 -37.64 3.02 4.80
N SER A 468 -36.61 3.28 4.00
CA SER A 468 -35.21 3.02 4.36
C SER A 468 -34.77 3.85 5.57
N PHE A 469 -35.30 5.07 5.70
CA PHE A 469 -35.10 5.93 6.86
C PHE A 469 -35.75 5.34 8.12
N GLU A 470 -37.01 4.92 8.03
CA GLU A 470 -37.72 4.26 9.14
C GLU A 470 -36.97 3.00 9.60
N CYS A 471 -36.52 2.15 8.68
CA CYS A 471 -35.71 0.98 9.00
C CYS A 471 -34.39 1.34 9.72
N SER A 472 -33.70 2.40 9.26
CA SER A 472 -32.44 2.85 9.88
C SER A 472 -32.65 3.34 11.32
N LEU A 473 -33.75 4.05 11.59
CA LEU A 473 -34.13 4.49 12.94
C LEU A 473 -34.42 3.30 13.87
N THR A 474 -35.06 2.23 13.36
CA THR A 474 -35.33 1.03 14.17
C THR A 474 -34.08 0.20 14.49
N LEU A 475 -33.06 0.23 13.62
CA LEU A 475 -31.79 -0.47 13.84
C LEU A 475 -30.92 0.23 14.88
N ASP A 476 -30.89 1.56 14.89
CA ASP A 476 -30.09 2.36 15.84
C ASP A 476 -30.69 2.32 17.26
N GLY A 477 -32.02 2.24 17.38
CA GLY A 477 -32.72 2.04 18.66
C GLY A 477 -32.34 0.75 19.39
N ASN A 478 -31.77 -0.24 18.69
CA ASN A 478 -31.29 -1.51 19.27
C ASN A 478 -29.77 -1.53 19.52
N GLN A 479 -28.99 -0.57 18.98
CA GLN A 479 -27.51 -0.55 19.09
C GLN A 479 -26.98 0.42 20.16
N HIS A 480 -27.83 1.11 20.92
CA HIS A 480 -27.44 2.02 22.01
C HIS A 480 -26.76 1.36 23.25
N ALA A 481 -26.23 0.13 23.12
CA ALA A 481 -25.43 -0.52 24.15
C ALA A 481 -23.91 -0.43 23.92
N ASP A 482 -23.41 -0.07 22.73
CA ASP A 482 -21.96 0.07 22.50
C ASP A 482 -21.62 1.31 21.68
N GLY A 483 -20.69 2.11 22.20
CA GLY A 483 -20.37 3.45 21.70
C GLY A 483 -19.73 3.47 20.30
N GLN A 484 -20.51 3.85 19.28
CA GLN A 484 -19.99 4.32 17.98
C GLN A 484 -20.56 5.71 17.67
N SER A 485 -19.74 6.76 17.74
CA SER A 485 -20.18 8.17 17.61
C SER A 485 -20.29 8.69 16.16
N ASP A 486 -19.78 7.97 15.15
CA ASP A 486 -19.79 8.46 13.76
C ASP A 486 -21.09 8.16 12.99
N LYS A 487 -21.83 7.10 13.35
CA LYS A 487 -23.10 6.74 12.69
C LYS A 487 -24.21 7.79 12.92
N SER A 488 -24.29 8.38 14.12
CA SER A 488 -25.34 9.34 14.46
C SER A 488 -25.19 10.68 13.74
N LYS A 489 -23.95 11.10 13.45
CA LYS A 489 -23.64 12.35 12.75
C LYS A 489 -24.05 12.27 11.27
N HIS A 490 -23.88 11.11 10.64
CA HIS A 490 -24.27 10.87 9.25
C HIS A 490 -25.78 10.74 9.05
N LEU A 491 -26.51 10.19 10.04
CA LEU A 491 -27.97 10.14 10.00
C LEU A 491 -28.60 11.54 10.04
N CYS A 492 -28.00 12.45 10.82
CA CYS A 492 -28.50 13.81 11.00
C CYS A 492 -28.45 14.65 9.70
N ASP A 493 -27.37 14.57 8.93
CA ASP A 493 -27.22 15.30 7.67
C ASP A 493 -28.14 14.75 6.55
N TYR A 494 -28.35 13.43 6.51
CA TYR A 494 -29.36 12.77 5.66
C TYR A 494 -30.78 13.24 6.00
N THR A 495 -31.09 13.31 7.30
CA THR A 495 -32.40 13.73 7.81
C THR A 495 -32.70 15.18 7.45
N CYS A 496 -31.72 16.09 7.61
CA CYS A 496 -31.89 17.50 7.26
C CYS A 496 -32.14 17.69 5.75
N LYS A 497 -31.41 17.00 4.88
CA LYS A 497 -31.56 17.15 3.41
C LYS A 497 -32.86 16.55 2.88
N LEU A 498 -33.27 15.37 3.39
CA LEU A 498 -34.55 14.75 3.02
C LEU A 498 -35.74 15.60 3.50
N LEU A 499 -35.69 16.11 4.74
CA LEU A 499 -36.72 17.01 5.26
C LEU A 499 -36.76 18.34 4.51
N LEU A 500 -35.61 18.93 4.16
CA LEU A 500 -35.55 20.14 3.35
C LEU A 500 -36.12 19.94 1.93
N PHE A 501 -36.01 18.74 1.36
CA PHE A 501 -36.64 18.40 0.08
C PHE A 501 -38.15 18.20 0.23
N ILE A 502 -38.60 17.44 1.24
CA ILE A 502 -40.03 17.16 1.48
C ILE A 502 -40.79 18.43 1.88
N PHE A 503 -40.16 19.34 2.63
CA PHE A 503 -40.77 20.56 3.16
C PHE A 503 -40.33 21.83 2.41
N LYS A 504 -39.72 21.71 1.23
CA LYS A 504 -39.41 22.88 0.41
C LYS A 504 -40.74 23.57 0.04
N PRO A 505 -40.91 24.87 0.31
CA PRO A 505 -42.12 25.56 -0.08
C PRO A 505 -42.21 25.59 -1.60
N THR A 506 -43.23 24.95 -2.15
CA THR A 506 -43.60 25.02 -3.56
C THR A 506 -43.93 26.48 -3.89
N ASN A 507 -43.13 27.09 -4.76
CA ASN A 507 -43.45 28.37 -5.40
C ASN A 507 -44.04 28.13 -6.78
#